data_AF-A0A2V6NYK3-F1
#
_entry.id   AF-A0A2V6NYK3-F1
#
_cell.length_a   1.000
_cell.length_b   1.000
_cell.length_c   1.000
_cell.angle_alpha   90.00
_cell.angle_beta   90.00
_cell.angle_gamma   90.00
#
_symmetry.space_group_name_H-M   'P 1'
#
loop_
_entity.id
_entity.type
_entity.pdbx_description
1 polymer ?
#
loop_
_entity_poly.entity_id
_entity_poly.type
_entity_poly.pdbx_seq_one_letter_code
_entity_poly.pdbx_strand_id
1 'polypeptide(L)'
;MKVLGTLNEFQARLFLASLALDQGRGGISRMSELTGMSRTTLTKAVAELTSRKKLEAGAAGRVRTAGAGRKKVEEADQQLRAELTQMVEETTAGDPMSAVRWTNKSTEALAAELTRRGHPVSDKTVARMLDEMGYSLQLNRKEKEGPQHPDRDAQFRYINRQEASFRASGDPVISVDTKKKELVGAFKNGGRTWRPQGNPYEVQVHDWPSRAKGKAIPYGVYDVFGDRAVVNVGISHDTAEFAAESIRRWWRLDGRRRYRSARRLLICADGGGSNSSRTHAWKANLMQLVEEIGIPITVSHYPPGTSKWNRIEHRVFSFISLTWKGQPLWNLETVINLIGATRTRTGLRVKAVLDTKRYETGVKTSAEEIEKLQIHRHKINPAWNYTIFCRNE
;
A
#
# COMPACT_ATOMS: atom_id res chain seq x y z
N MET A 1 18.56 52.85 23.59
CA MET A 1 19.62 52.23 22.77
C MET A 1 18.99 51.44 21.61
N LYS A 2 19.24 51.81 20.35
CA LYS A 2 18.64 51.14 19.17
C LYS A 2 19.05 49.67 19.02
N VAL A 3 20.26 49.32 19.47
CA VAL A 3 20.85 47.97 19.39
C VAL A 3 20.09 46.94 20.22
N LEU A 4 19.45 47.33 21.33
CA LEU A 4 18.69 46.37 22.16
C LEU A 4 17.46 45.83 21.42
N GLY A 5 16.89 46.59 20.48
CA GLY A 5 15.75 46.16 19.67
C GLY A 5 16.08 45.10 18.61
N THR A 6 17.37 44.85 18.34
CA THR A 6 17.83 43.85 17.36
C THR A 6 18.33 42.55 18.00
N LEU A 7 18.34 42.47 19.33
CA LEU A 7 18.86 41.33 20.10
C LEU A 7 17.72 40.52 20.72
N ASN A 8 17.88 39.21 20.84
CA ASN A 8 16.95 38.38 21.63
C ASN A 8 17.18 38.61 23.15
N GLU A 9 16.23 38.16 23.98
CA GLU A 9 16.25 38.37 25.44
C GLU A 9 17.58 37.93 26.10
N PHE A 10 18.14 36.80 25.63
CA PHE A 10 19.41 36.27 26.14
C PHE A 10 20.61 37.15 25.73
N GLN A 11 20.66 37.58 24.47
CA GLN A 11 21.73 38.45 23.96
C GLN A 11 21.68 39.84 24.61
N ALA A 12 20.48 40.41 24.76
CA ALA A 12 20.28 41.73 25.35
C ALA A 12 20.77 41.78 26.82
N ARG A 13 20.44 40.76 27.65
CA ARG A 13 20.89 40.73 29.04
C ARG A 13 22.40 40.55 29.18
N LEU A 14 23.03 39.77 28.30
CA LEU A 14 24.50 39.58 28.32
C LEU A 14 25.23 40.84 27.85
N PHE A 15 24.74 41.50 26.80
CA PHE A 15 25.30 42.76 26.33
C PHE A 15 25.26 43.83 27.43
N LEU A 16 24.11 43.98 28.11
CA LEU A 16 23.98 44.92 29.22
C LEU A 16 24.81 44.53 30.45
N ALA A 17 24.97 43.23 30.71
CA ALA A 17 25.87 42.77 31.77
C ALA A 17 27.34 43.07 31.47
N SER A 18 27.78 42.97 30.21
CA SER A 18 29.13 43.39 29.79
C SER A 18 29.33 44.88 30.02
N LEU A 19 28.38 45.73 29.59
CA LEU A 19 28.46 47.18 29.82
C LEU A 19 28.42 47.52 31.32
N ALA A 20 27.67 46.76 32.12
CA ALA A 20 27.63 46.93 33.57
C ALA A 20 28.97 46.59 34.23
N LEU A 21 29.70 45.58 33.73
CA LEU A 21 31.05 45.23 34.19
C LEU A 21 32.05 46.34 33.86
N ASP A 22 32.02 46.88 32.65
CA ASP A 22 32.93 47.95 32.20
C ASP A 22 32.76 49.24 33.02
N GLN A 23 31.54 49.51 33.53
CA GLN A 23 31.27 50.69 34.36
C GLN A 23 31.62 50.50 35.84
N GLY A 24 31.99 49.29 36.28
CA GLY A 24 32.39 49.02 37.66
C GLY A 24 31.26 49.22 38.68
N ARG A 25 31.59 49.81 39.84
CA ARG A 25 30.67 49.92 40.98
C ARG A 25 29.45 50.77 40.63
N GLY A 26 28.26 50.16 40.65
CA GLY A 26 26.99 50.83 40.30
C GLY A 26 26.52 50.62 38.86
N GLY A 27 27.33 49.96 38.00
CA GLY A 27 26.99 49.70 36.60
C GLY A 27 25.67 48.94 36.42
N ILE A 28 25.37 47.95 37.28
CA ILE A 28 24.11 47.20 37.24
C ILE A 28 22.90 48.12 37.49
N SER A 29 22.97 48.98 38.50
CA SER A 29 21.87 49.91 38.84
C SER A 29 21.63 50.89 37.70
N ARG A 30 22.69 51.43 37.12
CA ARG A 30 22.62 52.38 36.00
C ARG A 30 22.09 51.73 34.72
N MET A 31 22.53 50.51 34.39
CA MET A 31 21.99 49.77 33.23
C MET A 31 20.51 49.42 33.43
N SER A 32 20.09 49.10 34.65
CA SER A 32 18.70 48.83 34.98
C SER A 32 17.82 50.08 34.76
N GLU A 33 18.26 51.23 35.26
CA GLU A 33 17.54 52.50 35.10
C GLU A 33 17.49 52.96 33.64
N LEU A 34 18.57 52.79 32.88
CA LEU A 34 18.65 53.20 31.48
C LEU A 34 17.86 52.32 30.51
N THR A 35 17.62 51.05 30.87
CA THR A 35 17.04 50.06 29.95
C THR A 35 15.70 49.47 30.41
N GLY A 36 15.31 49.74 31.66
CA GLY A 36 14.13 49.12 32.28
C GLY A 36 14.31 47.64 32.62
N MET A 37 15.48 47.05 32.39
CA MET A 37 15.76 45.66 32.69
C MET A 37 15.94 45.46 34.21
N SER A 38 15.34 44.41 34.78
CA SER A 38 15.44 44.15 36.22
C SER A 38 16.89 44.02 36.68
N ARG A 39 17.22 44.67 37.82
CA ARG A 39 18.51 44.51 38.50
C ARG A 39 18.84 43.04 38.75
N THR A 40 17.86 42.20 39.09
CA THR A 40 18.08 40.77 39.34
C THR A 40 18.50 40.00 38.08
N THR A 41 17.98 40.37 36.91
CA THR A 41 18.35 39.78 35.62
C THR A 41 19.77 40.15 35.23
N LEU A 42 20.14 41.43 35.42
CA LEU A 42 21.48 41.92 35.16
C LEU A 42 22.52 41.30 36.10
N THR A 43 22.21 41.18 37.40
CA THR A 43 23.09 40.51 38.37
C THR A 43 23.35 39.05 38.00
N LYS A 44 22.30 38.31 37.60
CA LYS A 44 22.45 36.93 37.12
C LYS A 44 23.29 36.85 35.85
N ALA A 45 23.07 37.75 34.90
CA ALA A 45 23.84 37.80 33.66
C ALA A 45 25.33 38.15 33.91
N VAL A 46 25.63 39.06 34.85
CA VAL A 46 27.01 39.37 35.28
C VAL A 46 27.66 38.14 35.92
N ALA A 47 26.94 37.44 36.81
CA ALA A 47 27.45 36.21 37.43
C ALA A 47 27.71 35.11 36.40
N GLU A 48 26.84 34.98 35.38
CA GLU A 48 27.03 34.04 34.27
C GLU A 48 28.27 34.39 33.41
N LEU A 49 28.47 35.67 33.05
CA LEU A 49 29.64 36.14 32.30
C LEU A 49 30.96 35.95 33.06
N THR A 50 30.92 36.09 34.39
CA THR A 50 32.11 35.96 35.24
C THR A 50 32.40 34.49 35.58
N SER A 51 31.45 33.59 35.35
CA SER A 51 31.63 32.17 35.61
C SER A 51 32.55 31.51 34.57
N ARG A 52 33.37 30.53 34.98
CA ARG A 52 34.18 29.72 34.05
C ARG A 52 33.37 28.74 33.18
N LYS A 53 32.03 28.76 33.26
CA LYS A 53 31.17 27.88 32.47
C LYS A 53 31.02 28.45 31.06
N LYS A 54 31.08 27.59 30.05
CA LYS A 54 30.84 27.98 28.65
C LYS A 54 29.41 28.51 28.52
N LEU A 55 29.23 29.68 27.91
CA LEU A 55 27.91 30.25 27.65
C LEU A 55 27.20 29.40 26.58
N GLU A 56 26.28 28.54 26.98
CA GLU A 56 25.66 27.54 26.09
C GLU A 56 24.43 28.03 25.30
N ALA A 57 24.15 29.34 25.20
CA ALA A 57 23.01 29.78 24.39
C ALA A 57 23.48 30.36 23.04
N GLY A 58 23.30 29.57 21.99
CA GLY A 58 23.35 30.11 20.63
C GLY A 58 23.46 29.11 19.48
N ALA A 59 23.94 27.87 19.69
CA ALA A 59 24.13 26.95 18.56
C ALA A 59 22.82 26.30 18.03
N ALA A 60 21.71 26.38 18.77
CA ALA A 60 20.48 25.64 18.44
C ALA A 60 19.17 26.42 18.64
N GLY A 61 19.19 27.76 18.51
CA GLY A 61 17.96 28.59 18.46
C GLY A 61 17.08 28.62 19.72
N ARG A 62 17.49 27.99 20.83
CA ARG A 62 16.72 27.95 22.08
C ARG A 62 17.23 29.00 23.07
N VAL A 63 16.36 29.96 23.41
CA VAL A 63 16.67 31.10 24.30
C VAL A 63 16.50 30.75 25.79
N ARG A 64 15.75 29.69 26.12
CA ARG A 64 15.46 29.26 27.50
C ARG A 64 16.02 27.85 27.77
N THR A 65 16.47 27.61 29.00
CA THR A 65 16.91 26.30 29.49
C THR A 65 15.76 25.28 29.47
N ALA A 66 16.10 24.01 29.23
CA ALA A 66 15.13 22.92 29.28
C ALA A 66 14.60 22.73 30.72
N GLY A 67 13.29 22.46 30.87
CA GLY A 67 12.66 22.18 32.17
C GLY A 67 11.44 23.03 32.51
N ALA A 68 11.20 24.14 31.80
CA ALA A 68 10.00 24.96 31.96
C ALA A 68 8.89 24.52 30.99
N GLY A 69 8.25 23.38 31.27
CA GLY A 69 7.12 22.85 30.51
C GLY A 69 6.16 22.08 31.41
N ARG A 70 4.89 21.97 31.00
CA ARG A 70 3.91 21.13 31.70
C ARG A 70 4.43 19.69 31.70
N LYS A 71 4.52 19.07 32.89
CA LYS A 71 4.88 17.65 33.02
C LYS A 71 3.95 16.79 32.19
N LYS A 72 4.47 15.69 31.64
CA LYS A 72 3.64 14.79 30.83
C LYS A 72 2.54 14.18 31.69
N VAL A 73 1.41 13.82 31.09
CA VAL A 73 0.24 13.31 31.83
C VAL A 73 0.58 12.01 32.56
N GLU A 74 1.40 11.15 31.96
CA GLU A 74 1.91 9.92 32.59
C GLU A 74 2.86 10.14 33.77
N GLU A 75 3.45 11.33 33.93
CA GLU A 75 4.27 11.66 35.11
C GLU A 75 3.40 12.12 36.28
N ALA A 76 2.22 12.67 35.98
CA ALA A 76 1.21 13.05 36.98
C ALA A 76 0.32 11.86 37.38
N ASP A 77 0.13 10.91 36.46
CA ASP A 77 -0.71 9.74 36.61
C ASP A 77 0.09 8.46 36.36
N GLN A 78 0.59 7.88 37.46
CA GLN A 78 1.47 6.72 37.42
C GLN A 78 0.74 5.42 37.01
N GLN A 79 -0.60 5.37 37.14
CA GLN A 79 -1.40 4.19 36.84
C GLN A 79 -1.85 4.13 35.37
N LEU A 80 -1.95 5.28 34.71
CA LEU A 80 -2.34 5.41 33.30
C LEU A 80 -1.58 4.45 32.36
N ARG A 81 -0.27 4.26 32.54
CA ARG A 81 0.52 3.37 31.68
C ARG A 81 0.20 1.89 31.93
N ALA A 82 -0.04 1.52 33.18
CA ALA A 82 -0.42 0.15 33.54
C ALA A 82 -1.82 -0.19 33.01
N GLU A 83 -2.78 0.74 33.18
CA GLU A 83 -4.14 0.59 32.66
C GLU A 83 -4.19 0.46 31.14
N LEU A 84 -3.43 1.30 30.41
CA LEU A 84 -3.33 1.20 28.95
C LEU A 84 -2.74 -0.16 28.53
N THR A 85 -1.74 -0.66 29.26
CA THR A 85 -1.14 -1.98 28.99
C THR A 85 -2.17 -3.09 29.18
N GLN A 86 -2.89 -3.07 30.31
CA GLN A 86 -3.94 -4.04 30.62
C GLN A 86 -5.06 -4.01 29.58
N MET A 87 -5.49 -2.84 29.10
CA MET A 87 -6.51 -2.75 28.05
C MET A 87 -6.07 -3.37 26.72
N VAL A 88 -4.80 -3.19 26.37
CA VAL A 88 -4.21 -3.77 25.16
C VAL A 88 -4.03 -5.29 25.31
N GLU A 89 -3.78 -5.77 26.54
CA GLU A 89 -3.63 -7.20 26.86
C GLU A 89 -4.98 -7.93 27.00
N GLU A 90 -6.00 -7.33 27.64
CA GLU A 90 -7.35 -7.91 27.83
C GLU A 90 -8.13 -8.08 26.52
N THR A 91 -7.78 -7.34 25.46
CA THR A 91 -8.36 -7.58 24.12
C THR A 91 -7.69 -8.74 23.36
N THR A 92 -6.71 -9.41 23.97
CA THR A 92 -6.02 -10.59 23.43
C THR A 92 -6.83 -11.86 23.70
N ALA A 93 -7.87 -12.11 22.90
CA ALA A 93 -8.55 -13.41 22.94
C ALA A 93 -7.71 -14.45 22.17
N GLY A 94 -6.81 -15.14 22.89
CA GLY A 94 -6.07 -16.31 22.40
C GLY A 94 -4.80 -16.62 23.21
N ASP A 95 -4.80 -17.77 23.88
CA ASP A 95 -3.68 -18.49 24.55
C ASP A 95 -2.69 -17.67 25.43
N PRO A 96 -2.69 -17.84 26.77
CA PRO A 96 -1.83 -17.12 27.73
C PRO A 96 -0.31 -17.26 27.50
N MET A 97 0.14 -18.19 26.64
CA MET A 97 1.57 -18.44 26.39
C MET A 97 2.11 -17.87 25.07
N SER A 98 1.31 -17.11 24.30
CA SER A 98 1.75 -16.52 23.03
C SER A 98 2.24 -15.07 23.19
N ALA A 99 3.50 -14.80 22.82
CA ALA A 99 4.17 -13.49 22.90
C ALA A 99 3.66 -12.43 21.89
N VAL A 100 2.37 -12.40 21.57
CA VAL A 100 1.78 -11.49 20.59
C VAL A 100 0.63 -10.70 21.21
N ARG A 101 0.95 -9.47 21.63
CA ARG A 101 0.02 -8.49 22.20
C ARG A 101 -0.64 -7.71 21.06
N TRP A 102 -1.97 -7.73 20.93
CA TRP A 102 -2.68 -6.99 19.87
C TRP A 102 -4.01 -6.44 20.36
N THR A 103 -4.40 -5.25 19.86
CA THR A 103 -5.71 -4.64 20.14
C THR A 103 -6.39 -4.20 18.84
N ASN A 104 -7.71 -4.36 18.77
CA ASN A 104 -8.56 -3.90 17.65
C ASN A 104 -9.19 -2.51 17.90
N LYS A 105 -8.93 -1.89 19.06
CA LYS A 105 -9.48 -0.60 19.46
C LYS A 105 -8.68 0.55 18.83
N SER A 106 -9.37 1.59 18.37
CA SER A 106 -8.71 2.83 17.94
C SER A 106 -8.11 3.58 19.13
N THR A 107 -7.14 4.46 18.89
CA THR A 107 -6.57 5.35 19.91
C THR A 107 -7.64 6.25 20.56
N GLU A 108 -8.69 6.61 19.82
CA GLU A 108 -9.86 7.35 20.32
C GLU A 108 -10.70 6.50 21.28
N ALA A 109 -10.95 5.23 20.94
CA ALA A 109 -11.69 4.31 21.80
C ALA A 109 -10.92 3.96 23.08
N LEU A 110 -9.59 3.80 22.99
CA LEU A 110 -8.71 3.62 24.14
C LEU A 110 -8.69 4.86 25.03
N ALA A 111 -8.62 6.06 24.45
CA ALA A 111 -8.66 7.32 25.21
C ALA A 111 -10.01 7.53 25.94
N ALA A 112 -11.13 7.21 25.29
CA ALA A 112 -12.45 7.29 25.90
C ALA A 112 -12.61 6.31 27.07
N GLU A 113 -12.11 5.09 26.92
CA GLU A 113 -12.18 4.07 27.97
C GLU A 113 -11.24 4.40 29.15
N LEU A 114 -10.03 4.90 28.90
CA LEU A 114 -9.13 5.40 29.95
C LEU A 114 -9.74 6.59 30.70
N THR A 115 -10.38 7.50 29.97
CA THR A 115 -11.10 8.62 30.57
C THR A 115 -12.26 8.12 31.45
N ARG A 116 -12.98 7.08 31.03
CA ARG A 116 -14.06 6.44 31.81
C ARG A 116 -13.54 5.77 33.09
N ARG A 117 -12.30 5.27 33.09
CA ARG A 117 -11.62 4.67 34.25
C ARG A 117 -10.94 5.69 35.17
N GLY A 118 -11.07 7.00 34.88
CA GLY A 118 -10.56 8.07 35.73
C GLY A 118 -9.23 8.67 35.27
N HIS A 119 -8.73 8.25 34.11
CA HIS A 119 -7.47 8.72 33.52
C HIS A 119 -7.74 9.60 32.27
N PRO A 120 -8.04 10.90 32.43
CA PRO A 120 -8.41 11.76 31.30
C PRO A 120 -7.21 11.98 30.36
N VAL A 121 -7.29 11.40 29.17
CA VAL A 121 -6.24 11.46 28.15
C VAL A 121 -6.79 11.67 26.74
N SER A 122 -5.98 12.27 25.86
CA SER A 122 -6.31 12.42 24.44
C SER A 122 -5.87 11.22 23.61
N ASP A 123 -6.47 11.02 22.44
CA ASP A 123 -6.06 10.03 21.44
C ASP A 123 -4.58 10.19 21.05
N LYS A 124 -4.07 11.43 20.97
CA LYS A 124 -2.66 11.73 20.68
C LYS A 124 -1.72 11.29 21.79
N THR A 125 -2.15 11.43 23.04
CA THR A 125 -1.39 10.94 24.20
C THR A 125 -1.31 9.41 24.16
N VAL A 126 -2.44 8.74 23.90
CA VAL A 126 -2.48 7.28 23.75
C VAL A 126 -1.61 6.80 22.59
N ALA A 127 -1.68 7.46 21.42
CA ALA A 127 -0.87 7.10 20.26
C ALA A 127 0.65 7.18 20.54
N ARG A 128 1.07 8.26 21.22
CA ARG A 128 2.48 8.42 21.64
C ARG A 128 2.89 7.36 22.66
N MET A 129 2.04 7.06 23.65
CA MET A 129 2.34 6.04 24.66
C MET A 129 2.46 4.65 24.04
N LEU A 130 1.60 4.31 23.08
CA LEU A 130 1.70 3.05 22.32
C LEU A 130 3.03 2.97 21.56
N ASP A 131 3.44 4.05 20.89
CA ASP A 131 4.73 4.14 20.19
C ASP A 131 5.93 3.99 21.15
N GLU A 132 5.92 4.68 22.29
CA GLU A 132 6.93 4.56 23.36
C GLU A 132 6.95 3.15 24.00
N MET A 133 5.82 2.43 23.96
CA MET A 133 5.70 1.04 24.41
C MET A 133 6.06 0.02 23.31
N GLY A 134 6.48 0.47 22.12
CA GLY A 134 6.89 -0.38 21.00
C GLY A 134 5.74 -0.92 20.15
N TYR A 135 4.51 -0.45 20.37
CA TYR A 135 3.37 -0.78 19.53
C TYR A 135 3.35 0.12 18.30
N SER A 136 3.08 -0.47 17.15
CA SER A 136 2.90 0.25 15.90
C SER A 136 1.71 -0.32 15.15
N LEU A 137 1.15 0.47 14.24
CA LEU A 137 0.08 0.02 13.35
C LEU A 137 0.66 -1.01 12.38
N GLN A 138 0.49 -2.28 12.71
CA GLN A 138 0.90 -3.39 11.87
C GLN A 138 -0.23 -3.75 10.90
N LEU A 139 0.08 -3.76 9.60
CA LEU A 139 -0.76 -4.42 8.60
C LEU A 139 -0.48 -5.92 8.66
N ASN A 140 -1.51 -6.74 8.48
CA ASN A 140 -1.35 -8.19 8.35
C ASN A 140 -0.39 -8.50 7.19
N ARG A 141 0.84 -8.93 7.51
CA ARG A 141 1.85 -9.35 6.54
C ARG A 141 1.54 -10.80 6.16
N LYS A 142 1.20 -11.05 4.89
CA LYS A 142 0.96 -12.40 4.36
C LYS A 142 2.30 -13.15 4.23
N GLU A 143 2.84 -13.66 5.32
CA GLU A 143 4.13 -14.38 5.37
C GLU A 143 4.02 -15.90 5.41
N LYS A 144 2.86 -16.42 5.81
CA LYS A 144 2.61 -17.86 5.82
C LYS A 144 2.39 -18.35 4.39
N GLU A 145 3.47 -18.45 3.62
CA GLU A 145 3.51 -19.27 2.42
C GLU A 145 3.43 -20.75 2.85
N GLY A 146 2.76 -21.59 2.06
CA GLY A 146 2.82 -23.05 2.24
C GLY A 146 4.27 -23.57 2.14
N PRO A 147 4.52 -24.86 2.42
CA PRO A 147 5.85 -25.44 2.37
C PRO A 147 6.58 -25.06 1.06
N GLN A 148 7.84 -24.65 1.19
CA GLN A 148 8.66 -24.17 0.09
C GLN A 148 8.76 -25.28 -0.98
N HIS A 149 8.14 -25.06 -2.15
CA HIS A 149 8.17 -26.06 -3.22
C HIS A 149 9.61 -26.24 -3.72
N PRO A 150 10.14 -27.48 -3.80
CA PRO A 150 11.54 -27.74 -4.21
C PRO A 150 11.90 -27.06 -5.54
N ASP A 151 10.96 -27.08 -6.49
CA ASP A 151 11.17 -26.52 -7.84
C ASP A 151 10.94 -25.01 -7.97
N ARG A 152 10.70 -24.29 -6.87
CA ARG A 152 10.35 -22.86 -6.91
C ARG A 152 11.42 -22.02 -7.58
N ASP A 153 12.67 -22.15 -7.14
CA ASP A 153 13.78 -21.35 -7.67
C ASP A 153 14.10 -21.71 -9.13
N ALA A 154 14.09 -23.00 -9.46
CA ALA A 154 14.23 -23.48 -10.84
C ALA A 154 13.16 -22.87 -11.76
N GLN A 155 11.91 -22.77 -11.30
CA GLN A 155 10.82 -22.16 -12.03
C GLN A 155 10.99 -20.65 -12.23
N PHE A 156 11.38 -19.91 -11.19
CA PHE A 156 11.63 -18.46 -11.33
C PHE A 156 12.79 -18.17 -12.28
N ARG A 157 13.90 -18.93 -12.18
CA ARG A 157 15.01 -18.82 -13.13
C ARG A 157 14.56 -19.14 -14.55
N TYR A 158 13.69 -20.13 -14.73
CA TYR A 158 13.13 -20.46 -16.04
C TYR A 158 12.28 -19.33 -16.62
N ILE A 159 11.35 -18.77 -15.83
CA ILE A 159 10.52 -17.63 -16.23
C ILE A 159 11.40 -16.45 -16.65
N ASN A 160 12.39 -16.10 -15.84
CA ASN A 160 13.31 -15.00 -16.14
C ASN A 160 14.09 -15.21 -17.45
N ARG A 161 14.54 -16.44 -17.73
CA ARG A 161 15.19 -16.77 -19.03
C ARG A 161 14.23 -16.62 -20.20
N GLN A 162 12.97 -17.05 -20.05
CA GLN A 162 11.94 -16.86 -21.08
C GLN A 162 11.69 -15.37 -21.31
N GLU A 163 11.47 -14.58 -20.26
CA GLU A 163 11.26 -13.14 -20.40
C GLU A 163 12.42 -12.45 -21.11
N ALA A 164 13.67 -12.79 -20.76
CA ALA A 164 14.85 -12.24 -21.42
C ALA A 164 14.91 -12.60 -22.91
N SER A 165 14.57 -13.85 -23.27
CA SER A 165 14.51 -14.31 -24.66
C SER A 165 13.44 -13.56 -25.46
N PHE A 166 12.25 -13.38 -24.90
CA PHE A 166 11.15 -12.65 -25.56
C PHE A 166 11.47 -11.17 -25.69
N ARG A 167 12.11 -10.57 -24.68
CA ARG A 167 12.61 -9.19 -24.77
C ARG A 167 13.61 -9.02 -25.91
N ALA A 168 14.58 -9.92 -26.02
CA ALA A 168 15.60 -9.86 -27.07
C ALA A 168 15.02 -9.98 -28.48
N SER A 169 13.95 -10.76 -28.65
CA SER A 169 13.26 -10.91 -29.94
C SER A 169 12.19 -9.85 -30.22
N GLY A 170 11.95 -8.91 -29.28
CA GLY A 170 10.91 -7.89 -29.38
C GLY A 170 9.48 -8.44 -29.23
N ASP A 171 9.34 -9.66 -28.72
CA ASP A 171 8.07 -10.34 -28.53
C ASP A 171 7.42 -9.93 -27.19
N PRO A 172 6.08 -9.85 -27.12
CA PRO A 172 5.38 -9.46 -25.92
C PRO A 172 5.50 -10.47 -24.77
N VAL A 173 5.63 -9.94 -23.55
CA VAL A 173 5.46 -10.67 -22.29
C VAL A 173 4.35 -10.02 -21.51
N ILE A 174 3.32 -10.81 -21.16
CA ILE A 174 2.21 -10.37 -20.33
C ILE A 174 2.14 -11.14 -19.03
N SER A 175 1.75 -10.46 -17.97
CA SER A 175 1.42 -11.03 -16.66
C SER A 175 -0.08 -10.89 -16.46
N VAL A 176 -0.75 -12.00 -16.14
CA VAL A 176 -2.22 -12.08 -16.09
C VAL A 176 -2.69 -12.63 -14.76
N ASP A 177 -3.82 -12.10 -14.28
CA ASP A 177 -4.48 -12.60 -13.07
C ASP A 177 -5.89 -12.02 -12.93
N THR A 178 -6.71 -12.65 -12.09
CA THR A 178 -8.03 -12.12 -11.69
C THR A 178 -7.94 -11.44 -10.33
N LYS A 179 -8.29 -10.16 -10.27
CA LYS A 179 -8.46 -9.47 -8.99
C LYS A 179 -9.68 -10.03 -8.26
N LYS A 180 -9.66 -9.99 -6.91
CA LYS A 180 -10.82 -10.27 -6.07
C LYS A 180 -12.10 -9.65 -6.64
N LYS A 181 -13.18 -10.45 -6.67
CA LYS A 181 -14.51 -10.01 -7.08
C LYS A 181 -15.02 -8.93 -6.13
N GLU A 182 -15.46 -7.81 -6.69
CA GLU A 182 -15.99 -6.67 -5.94
C GLU A 182 -17.51 -6.61 -6.06
N LEU A 183 -18.18 -6.28 -4.95
CA LEU A 183 -19.63 -6.04 -4.95
C LEU A 183 -19.92 -4.62 -5.43
N VAL A 184 -20.81 -4.49 -6.40
CA VAL A 184 -21.22 -3.20 -6.95
C VAL A 184 -22.41 -2.68 -6.16
N GLY A 185 -22.27 -1.51 -5.55
CA GLY A 185 -23.29 -0.88 -4.73
C GLY A 185 -22.70 0.10 -3.71
N ALA A 186 -23.57 0.58 -2.83
CA ALA A 186 -23.24 1.47 -1.73
C ALA A 186 -22.55 0.71 -0.59
N PHE A 187 -21.45 0.01 -0.88
CA PHE A 187 -20.74 -0.83 0.09
C PHE A 187 -19.54 -0.12 0.70
N LYS A 188 -19.17 -0.53 1.91
CA LYS A 188 -18.07 0.09 2.63
C LYS A 188 -16.74 -0.35 2.04
N ASN A 189 -16.15 0.50 1.21
CA ASN A 189 -14.78 0.31 0.76
C ASN A 189 -13.81 0.92 1.79
N GLY A 190 -12.86 0.12 2.28
CA GLY A 190 -11.91 0.55 3.31
C GLY A 190 -11.06 1.73 2.82
N GLY A 191 -11.01 2.81 3.60
CA GLY A 191 -10.25 4.01 3.22
C GLY A 191 -10.84 5.31 3.75
N ARG A 192 -10.13 6.42 3.50
CA ARG A 192 -10.60 7.78 3.75
C ARG A 192 -10.31 8.61 2.51
N THR A 193 -11.26 9.42 2.10
CA THR A 193 -11.16 10.33 0.96
C THR A 193 -11.51 11.75 1.41
N TRP A 194 -10.83 12.74 0.85
CA TRP A 194 -11.14 14.14 1.13
C TRP A 194 -12.48 14.51 0.50
N ARG A 195 -13.43 14.94 1.32
CA ARG A 195 -14.75 15.45 0.91
C ARG A 195 -15.07 16.72 1.71
N PRO A 196 -15.97 17.59 1.22
CA PRO A 196 -16.47 18.71 1.99
C PRO A 196 -16.91 18.28 3.40
N GLN A 197 -16.58 19.08 4.40
CA GLN A 197 -16.88 18.78 5.80
C GLN A 197 -18.39 18.57 5.98
N GLY A 198 -18.77 17.52 6.71
CA GLY A 198 -20.18 17.19 6.98
C GLY A 198 -20.88 16.40 5.86
N ASN A 199 -20.20 16.07 4.77
CA ASN A 199 -20.79 15.31 3.65
C ASN A 199 -20.05 13.96 3.43
N PRO A 200 -20.16 12.99 4.36
CA PRO A 200 -19.67 11.63 4.13
C PRO A 200 -20.54 10.90 3.10
N TYR A 201 -20.00 9.88 2.44
CA TYR A 201 -20.86 8.99 1.65
C TYR A 201 -21.55 8.01 2.61
N GLU A 202 -22.87 7.95 2.54
CA GLU A 202 -23.64 6.93 3.24
C GLU A 202 -23.49 5.60 2.50
N VAL A 203 -23.00 4.59 3.22
CA VAL A 203 -22.81 3.23 2.73
C VAL A 203 -23.50 2.26 3.66
N GLN A 204 -23.89 1.11 3.14
CA GLN A 204 -24.51 0.05 3.90
C GLN A 204 -23.54 -0.48 4.96
N VAL A 205 -24.07 -0.73 6.16
CA VAL A 205 -23.31 -1.24 7.31
C VAL A 205 -22.78 -2.65 7.07
N HIS A 206 -23.46 -3.43 6.22
CA HIS A 206 -23.11 -4.81 5.90
C HIS A 206 -23.05 -5.03 4.39
N ASP A 207 -21.96 -5.64 3.93
CA ASP A 207 -21.72 -5.96 2.52
C ASP A 207 -22.42 -7.27 2.12
N TRP A 208 -23.76 -7.30 2.21
CA TRP A 208 -24.54 -8.46 1.79
C TRP A 208 -24.63 -8.55 0.26
N PRO A 209 -24.27 -9.68 -0.37
CA PRO A 209 -24.38 -9.85 -1.83
C PRO A 209 -25.79 -9.66 -2.38
N SER A 210 -26.83 -9.89 -1.56
CA SER A 210 -28.24 -9.69 -1.93
C SER A 210 -28.64 -8.22 -2.13
N ARG A 211 -27.86 -7.29 -1.58
CA ARG A 211 -28.09 -5.84 -1.72
C ARG A 211 -27.21 -5.21 -2.80
N ALA A 212 -26.40 -6.03 -3.47
CA ALA A 212 -25.53 -5.57 -4.54
C ALA A 212 -26.34 -5.39 -5.83
N LYS A 213 -26.09 -4.30 -6.55
CA LYS A 213 -26.64 -4.09 -7.89
C LYS A 213 -26.01 -5.04 -8.92
N GLY A 214 -24.88 -5.65 -8.57
CA GLY A 214 -24.16 -6.63 -9.37
C GLY A 214 -22.80 -6.97 -8.77
N LYS A 215 -22.00 -7.73 -9.52
CA LYS A 215 -20.61 -8.05 -9.18
C LYS A 215 -19.71 -7.57 -10.31
N ALA A 216 -18.54 -7.09 -9.96
CA ALA A 216 -17.48 -6.77 -10.90
C ALA A 216 -16.31 -7.73 -10.69
N ILE A 217 -15.85 -8.36 -11.76
CA ILE A 217 -14.74 -9.31 -11.78
C ILE A 217 -13.64 -8.69 -12.65
N PRO A 218 -12.67 -7.97 -12.07
CA PRO A 218 -11.59 -7.38 -12.84
C PRO A 218 -10.53 -8.44 -13.18
N TYR A 219 -10.41 -8.79 -14.46
CA TYR A 219 -9.31 -9.60 -14.98
C TYR A 219 -8.27 -8.69 -15.62
N GLY A 220 -7.04 -8.76 -15.14
CA GLY A 220 -5.97 -7.89 -15.58
C GLY A 220 -5.02 -8.58 -16.55
N VAL A 221 -4.57 -7.82 -17.55
CA VAL A 221 -3.48 -8.18 -18.45
C VAL A 221 -2.46 -7.06 -18.45
N TYR A 222 -1.29 -7.31 -17.87
CA TYR A 222 -0.19 -6.36 -17.72
C TYR A 222 0.92 -6.65 -18.72
N ASP A 223 1.20 -5.70 -19.61
CA ASP A 223 2.36 -5.71 -20.51
C ASP A 223 3.61 -5.33 -19.72
N VAL A 224 4.48 -6.33 -19.54
CA VAL A 224 5.67 -6.22 -18.69
C VAL A 224 6.70 -5.23 -19.23
N PHE A 225 6.77 -5.06 -20.55
CA PHE A 225 7.74 -4.18 -21.19
C PHE A 225 7.18 -2.79 -21.47
N GLY A 226 5.88 -2.70 -21.75
CA GLY A 226 5.21 -1.44 -22.01
C GLY A 226 4.82 -0.61 -20.78
N ASP A 227 4.84 -1.21 -19.58
CA ASP A 227 4.24 -0.64 -18.34
C ASP A 227 2.79 -0.19 -18.58
N ARG A 228 2.00 -1.04 -19.24
CA ARG A 228 0.58 -0.79 -19.54
C ARG A 228 -0.26 -1.98 -19.14
N ALA A 229 -1.48 -1.72 -18.70
CA ALA A 229 -2.43 -2.77 -18.36
C ALA A 229 -3.77 -2.54 -19.06
N VAL A 230 -4.38 -3.64 -19.49
CA VAL A 230 -5.80 -3.67 -19.85
C VAL A 230 -6.50 -4.51 -18.79
N VAL A 231 -7.59 -3.99 -18.22
CA VAL A 231 -8.41 -4.68 -17.24
C VAL A 231 -9.79 -4.89 -17.85
N ASN A 232 -10.16 -6.15 -18.05
CA ASN A 232 -11.48 -6.56 -18.48
C ASN A 232 -12.36 -6.75 -17.25
N VAL A 233 -13.47 -6.02 -17.14
CA VAL A 233 -14.37 -6.07 -15.98
C VAL A 233 -15.59 -6.91 -16.34
N GLY A 234 -15.59 -8.17 -15.93
CA GLY A 234 -16.69 -9.11 -16.15
C GLY A 234 -17.81 -8.96 -15.13
N ILE A 235 -19.03 -9.29 -15.53
CA ILE A 235 -20.24 -9.20 -14.68
C ILE A 235 -20.81 -10.56 -14.26
N SER A 236 -20.28 -11.67 -14.79
CA SER A 236 -20.81 -13.01 -14.59
C SER A 236 -19.88 -13.90 -13.76
N HIS A 237 -18.98 -14.64 -14.42
CA HIS A 237 -18.11 -15.63 -13.77
C HIS A 237 -16.66 -15.51 -14.23
N ASP A 238 -15.75 -15.87 -13.32
CA ASP A 238 -14.32 -15.98 -13.62
C ASP A 238 -14.05 -17.39 -14.16
N THR A 239 -14.17 -17.56 -15.48
CA THR A 239 -13.98 -18.83 -16.19
C THR A 239 -12.74 -18.79 -17.07
N ALA A 240 -12.26 -19.96 -17.53
CA ALA A 240 -11.16 -20.04 -18.48
C ALA A 240 -11.42 -19.25 -19.78
N GLU A 241 -12.66 -19.25 -20.25
CA GLU A 241 -13.11 -18.46 -21.40
C GLU A 241 -12.99 -16.97 -21.12
N PHE A 242 -13.43 -16.49 -19.95
CA PHE A 242 -13.28 -15.09 -19.55
C PHE A 242 -11.81 -14.64 -19.46
N ALA A 243 -10.93 -15.50 -18.94
CA ALA A 243 -9.51 -15.23 -18.88
C ALA A 243 -8.90 -15.09 -20.30
N ALA A 244 -9.24 -16.00 -21.22
CA ALA A 244 -8.78 -15.93 -22.60
C ALA A 244 -9.36 -14.72 -23.38
N GLU A 245 -10.64 -14.40 -23.18
CA GLU A 245 -11.26 -13.19 -23.74
C GLU A 245 -10.56 -11.92 -23.21
N SER A 246 -10.12 -11.91 -21.96
CA SER A 246 -9.41 -10.76 -21.39
C SER A 246 -8.06 -10.54 -22.08
N ILE A 247 -7.33 -11.61 -22.40
CA ILE A 247 -6.09 -11.55 -23.20
C ILE A 247 -6.40 -11.11 -24.64
N ARG A 248 -7.48 -11.63 -25.24
CA ARG A 248 -7.94 -11.25 -26.58
C ARG A 248 -8.23 -9.75 -26.67
N ARG A 249 -8.93 -9.20 -25.68
CA ARG A 249 -9.21 -7.76 -25.60
C ARG A 249 -7.94 -6.95 -25.44
N TRP A 250 -7.00 -7.39 -24.60
CA TRP A 250 -5.69 -6.74 -24.52
C TRP A 250 -4.98 -6.72 -25.87
N TRP A 251 -4.97 -7.84 -26.60
CA TRP A 251 -4.37 -7.92 -27.93
C TRP A 251 -5.02 -6.94 -28.91
N ARG A 252 -6.36 -6.91 -28.98
CA ARG A 252 -7.11 -6.02 -29.87
C ARG A 252 -6.93 -4.53 -29.53
N LEU A 253 -6.89 -4.18 -28.24
CA LEU A 253 -6.87 -2.79 -27.77
C LEU A 253 -5.47 -2.18 -27.73
N ASP A 254 -4.44 -2.97 -27.46
CA ASP A 254 -3.08 -2.47 -27.26
C ASP A 254 -2.01 -3.36 -27.91
N GLY A 255 -2.04 -4.67 -27.66
CA GLY A 255 -0.99 -5.60 -28.07
C GLY A 255 -0.69 -5.60 -29.58
N ARG A 256 -1.72 -5.77 -30.42
CA ARG A 256 -1.59 -5.86 -31.89
C ARG A 256 -0.92 -4.64 -32.53
N ARG A 257 -1.18 -3.44 -31.99
CA ARG A 257 -0.62 -2.20 -32.54
C ARG A 257 0.85 -2.01 -32.15
N ARG A 258 1.23 -2.43 -30.94
CA ARG A 258 2.59 -2.30 -30.40
C ARG A 258 3.51 -3.39 -30.94
N TYR A 259 3.00 -4.62 -31.01
CA TYR A 259 3.77 -5.81 -31.34
C TYR A 259 3.37 -6.35 -32.72
N ARG A 260 3.46 -5.50 -33.76
CA ARG A 260 3.05 -5.85 -35.14
C ARG A 260 3.87 -6.99 -35.74
N SER A 261 5.12 -7.11 -35.32
CA SER A 261 6.08 -8.13 -35.77
C SER A 261 6.27 -9.24 -34.73
N ALA A 262 5.37 -9.36 -33.74
CA ALA A 262 5.45 -10.45 -32.77
C ALA A 262 5.41 -11.79 -33.50
N ARG A 263 6.29 -12.69 -33.11
CA ARG A 263 6.32 -14.06 -33.60
C ARG A 263 5.79 -15.04 -32.56
N ARG A 264 5.68 -14.60 -31.30
CA ARG A 264 5.22 -15.41 -30.16
C ARG A 264 4.79 -14.50 -29.00
N LEU A 265 3.97 -15.03 -28.10
CA LEU A 265 3.52 -14.34 -26.88
C LEU A 265 3.87 -15.17 -25.65
N LEU A 266 4.46 -14.55 -24.62
CA LEU A 266 4.66 -15.19 -23.32
C LEU A 266 3.61 -14.71 -22.32
N ILE A 267 2.95 -15.64 -21.66
CA ILE A 267 1.97 -15.40 -20.60
C ILE A 267 2.51 -15.94 -19.29
N CYS A 268 2.73 -15.06 -18.33
CA CYS A 268 3.02 -15.42 -16.94
C CYS A 268 1.72 -15.37 -16.14
N ALA A 269 1.31 -16.50 -15.58
CA ALA A 269 0.03 -16.64 -14.88
C ALA A 269 0.19 -17.36 -13.55
N ASP A 270 -0.74 -17.15 -12.63
CA ASP A 270 -0.85 -18.01 -11.45
C ASP A 270 -1.36 -19.41 -11.86
N GLY A 271 -1.09 -20.42 -11.04
CA GLY A 271 -1.48 -21.81 -11.32
C GLY A 271 -2.91 -22.17 -10.91
N GLY A 272 -3.69 -21.22 -10.37
CA GLY A 272 -5.02 -21.43 -9.77
C GLY A 272 -6.16 -20.85 -10.60
N GLY A 273 -7.41 -21.10 -10.20
CA GLY A 273 -8.58 -20.43 -10.76
C GLY A 273 -8.83 -20.67 -12.27
N SER A 274 -9.25 -19.61 -12.96
CA SER A 274 -9.65 -19.64 -14.38
C SER A 274 -8.49 -19.93 -15.34
N ASN A 275 -7.28 -19.54 -14.98
CA ASN A 275 -6.03 -19.78 -15.72
C ASN A 275 -5.21 -20.93 -15.12
N SER A 276 -5.86 -21.89 -14.45
CA SER A 276 -5.14 -23.02 -13.86
C SER A 276 -4.39 -23.86 -14.88
N SER A 277 -3.15 -24.25 -14.54
CA SER A 277 -2.31 -25.08 -15.41
C SER A 277 -2.86 -26.50 -15.64
N ARG A 278 -3.77 -26.93 -14.76
CA ARG A 278 -4.39 -28.27 -14.76
C ARG A 278 -5.64 -28.33 -15.64
N THR A 279 -6.30 -27.21 -15.92
CA THR A 279 -7.58 -27.23 -16.63
C THR A 279 -7.37 -27.31 -18.14
N HIS A 280 -8.10 -28.20 -18.80
CA HIS A 280 -8.11 -28.30 -20.25
C HIS A 280 -8.86 -27.11 -20.89
N ALA A 281 -9.88 -26.59 -20.21
CA ALA A 281 -10.64 -25.43 -20.67
C ALA A 281 -9.74 -24.20 -20.90
N TRP A 282 -8.76 -23.97 -20.03
CA TRP A 282 -7.77 -22.90 -20.21
C TRP A 282 -6.97 -23.08 -21.51
N LYS A 283 -6.43 -24.28 -21.73
CA LYS A 283 -5.65 -24.61 -22.92
C LYS A 283 -6.46 -24.54 -24.20
N ALA A 284 -7.71 -25.02 -24.18
CA ALA A 284 -8.61 -24.98 -25.34
C ALA A 284 -8.97 -23.53 -25.73
N ASN A 285 -9.28 -22.67 -24.76
CA ASN A 285 -9.57 -21.26 -25.03
C ASN A 285 -8.33 -20.50 -25.50
N LEU A 286 -7.14 -20.79 -24.95
CA LEU A 286 -5.90 -20.22 -25.48
C LEU A 286 -5.58 -20.73 -26.88
N MET A 287 -5.94 -21.95 -27.22
CA MET A 287 -5.76 -22.48 -28.57
C MET A 287 -6.60 -21.73 -29.60
N GLN A 288 -7.89 -21.51 -29.31
CA GLN A 288 -8.75 -20.65 -30.15
C GLN A 288 -8.15 -19.24 -30.27
N LEU A 289 -7.56 -18.72 -29.19
CA LEU A 289 -6.87 -17.43 -29.25
C LEU A 289 -5.64 -17.48 -30.17
N VAL A 290 -4.82 -18.54 -30.11
CA VAL A 290 -3.66 -18.73 -31.01
C VAL A 290 -4.11 -18.74 -32.47
N GLU A 291 -5.17 -19.47 -32.79
CA GLU A 291 -5.76 -19.54 -34.14
C GLU A 291 -6.19 -18.14 -34.63
N GLU A 292 -6.74 -17.29 -33.74
CA GLU A 292 -7.16 -15.94 -34.11
C GLU A 292 -6.02 -14.91 -34.23
N ILE A 293 -5.00 -14.99 -33.37
CA ILE A 293 -3.90 -14.02 -33.38
C ILE A 293 -2.77 -14.43 -34.33
N GLY A 294 -2.72 -15.70 -34.73
CA GLY A 294 -1.75 -16.25 -35.67
C GLY A 294 -0.33 -16.39 -35.13
N ILE A 295 -0.14 -16.32 -33.80
CA ILE A 295 1.17 -16.48 -33.16
C ILE A 295 1.10 -17.48 -32.01
N PRO A 296 2.13 -18.34 -31.84
CA PRO A 296 2.20 -19.27 -30.72
C PRO A 296 2.18 -18.55 -29.36
N ILE A 297 1.50 -19.17 -28.39
CA ILE A 297 1.42 -18.68 -27.01
C ILE A 297 2.18 -19.64 -26.10
N THR A 298 3.25 -19.14 -25.49
CA THR A 298 3.94 -19.81 -24.39
C THR A 298 3.31 -19.38 -23.07
N VAL A 299 2.96 -20.34 -22.21
CA VAL A 299 2.48 -20.09 -20.85
C VAL A 299 3.49 -20.60 -19.85
N SER A 300 3.79 -19.79 -18.85
CA SER A 300 4.60 -20.14 -17.70
C SER A 300 3.85 -19.81 -16.41
N HIS A 301 3.50 -20.85 -15.65
CA HIS A 301 2.81 -20.69 -14.39
C HIS A 301 3.78 -20.46 -13.23
N TYR A 302 3.41 -19.58 -12.29
CA TYR A 302 4.14 -19.44 -11.03
C TYR A 302 3.90 -20.65 -10.11
N PRO A 303 4.87 -21.05 -9.27
CA PRO A 303 4.69 -22.11 -8.30
C PRO A 303 3.50 -21.86 -7.34
N PRO A 304 2.87 -22.90 -6.79
CA PRO A 304 1.80 -22.74 -5.79
C PRO A 304 2.24 -21.86 -4.61
N GLY A 305 1.34 -21.01 -4.12
CA GLY A 305 1.62 -20.10 -2.99
C GLY A 305 2.52 -18.91 -3.33
N THR A 306 2.81 -18.67 -4.62
CA THR A 306 3.69 -17.57 -5.05
C THR A 306 2.98 -16.47 -5.83
N SER A 307 1.65 -16.32 -5.67
CA SER A 307 0.86 -15.28 -6.35
C SER A 307 1.38 -13.85 -6.13
N LYS A 308 2.01 -13.59 -4.99
CA LYS A 308 2.69 -12.30 -4.74
C LYS A 308 3.80 -11.99 -5.76
N TRP A 309 4.43 -12.99 -6.36
CA TRP A 309 5.50 -12.75 -7.34
C TRP A 309 4.96 -12.46 -8.75
N ASN A 310 3.65 -12.62 -8.95
CA ASN A 310 3.01 -12.24 -10.19
C ASN A 310 3.04 -10.70 -10.33
N ARG A 311 3.66 -10.21 -11.40
CA ARG A 311 3.94 -8.78 -11.55
C ARG A 311 2.68 -7.93 -11.51
N ILE A 312 1.58 -8.43 -12.07
CA ILE A 312 0.30 -7.72 -12.12
C ILE A 312 -0.26 -7.38 -10.73
N GLU A 313 -0.03 -8.24 -9.73
CA GLU A 313 -0.51 -8.00 -8.36
C GLU A 313 0.11 -6.72 -7.78
N HIS A 314 1.43 -6.59 -7.89
CA HIS A 314 2.14 -5.44 -7.35
C HIS A 314 2.21 -4.24 -8.29
N ARG A 315 2.16 -4.44 -9.61
CA ARG A 315 2.27 -3.37 -10.61
C ARG A 315 0.94 -2.78 -11.02
N VAL A 316 -0.18 -3.49 -10.88
CA VAL A 316 -1.49 -3.03 -11.35
C VAL A 316 -2.51 -3.09 -10.23
N PHE A 317 -2.73 -4.25 -9.63
CA PHE A 317 -3.82 -4.44 -8.67
C PHE A 317 -3.62 -3.70 -7.36
N SER A 318 -2.38 -3.55 -6.89
CA SER A 318 -2.03 -2.72 -5.73
C SER A 318 -2.46 -1.26 -5.95
N PHE A 319 -2.16 -0.69 -7.13
CA PHE A 319 -2.47 0.70 -7.47
C PHE A 319 -3.96 0.91 -7.74
N ILE A 320 -4.64 -0.07 -8.34
CA ILE A 320 -6.11 -0.04 -8.44
C ILE A 320 -6.73 0.02 -7.04
N SER A 321 -6.26 -0.83 -6.12
CA SER A 321 -6.71 -0.84 -4.72
C SER A 321 -6.46 0.50 -4.02
N LEU A 322 -5.37 1.20 -4.33
CA LEU A 322 -5.10 2.54 -3.82
C LEU A 322 -6.02 3.61 -4.44
N THR A 323 -6.31 3.50 -5.74
CA THR A 323 -7.05 4.52 -6.50
C THR A 323 -8.50 4.64 -6.06
N TRP A 324 -9.18 3.52 -5.79
CA TRP A 324 -10.57 3.54 -5.32
C TRP A 324 -10.71 3.43 -3.79
N LYS A 325 -9.60 3.52 -3.05
CA LYS A 325 -9.60 3.40 -1.58
C LYS A 325 -10.54 4.45 -0.97
N GLY A 326 -11.53 4.01 -0.19
CA GLY A 326 -12.52 4.91 0.43
C GLY A 326 -13.54 5.52 -0.54
N GLN A 327 -13.64 5.00 -1.77
CA GLN A 327 -14.72 5.33 -2.71
C GLN A 327 -15.68 4.13 -2.81
N PRO A 328 -16.99 4.33 -2.60
CA PRO A 328 -17.98 3.29 -2.86
C PRO A 328 -18.08 2.98 -4.36
N LEU A 329 -18.23 1.71 -4.71
CA LEU A 329 -18.33 1.25 -6.10
C LEU A 329 -19.79 1.26 -6.55
N TRP A 330 -20.38 2.45 -6.70
CA TRP A 330 -21.82 2.66 -6.90
C TRP A 330 -22.44 1.86 -8.06
N ASN A 331 -21.74 1.82 -9.18
CA ASN A 331 -22.14 1.15 -10.41
C ASN A 331 -20.90 0.66 -11.19
N LEU A 332 -21.11 -0.13 -12.24
CA LEU A 332 -20.02 -0.68 -13.07
C LEU A 332 -19.19 0.41 -13.75
N GLU A 333 -19.81 1.52 -14.13
CA GLU A 333 -19.12 2.68 -14.71
C GLU A 333 -18.12 3.29 -13.72
N THR A 334 -18.50 3.43 -12.46
CA THR A 334 -17.61 3.90 -11.38
C THR A 334 -16.39 2.98 -11.25
N VAL A 335 -16.61 1.67 -11.29
CA VAL A 335 -15.53 0.65 -11.25
C VAL A 335 -14.57 0.85 -12.43
N ILE A 336 -15.10 0.96 -13.65
CA ILE A 336 -14.31 1.14 -14.87
C ILE A 336 -13.52 2.45 -14.82
N ASN A 337 -14.16 3.55 -14.44
CA ASN A 337 -13.55 4.86 -14.39
C ASN A 337 -12.42 4.90 -13.35
N LEU A 338 -12.62 4.31 -12.16
CA LEU A 338 -11.60 4.26 -11.12
C LEU A 338 -10.41 3.37 -11.52
N ILE A 339 -10.65 2.21 -12.15
CA ILE A 339 -9.57 1.37 -12.68
C ILE A 339 -8.83 2.12 -13.79
N GLY A 340 -9.56 2.70 -14.75
CA GLY A 340 -8.99 3.44 -15.87
C GLY A 340 -8.23 4.71 -15.47
N ALA A 341 -8.57 5.31 -14.33
CA ALA A 341 -7.87 6.47 -13.75
C ALA A 341 -6.56 6.09 -13.04
N THR A 342 -6.30 4.79 -12.80
CA THR A 342 -5.08 4.34 -12.13
C THR A 342 -3.83 4.75 -12.94
N ARG A 343 -2.96 5.55 -12.33
CA ARG A 343 -1.68 6.01 -12.88
C ARG A 343 -0.60 5.94 -11.82
N THR A 344 0.64 5.70 -12.22
CA THR A 344 1.80 5.73 -11.32
C THR A 344 2.83 6.75 -11.78
N ARG A 345 3.70 7.18 -10.85
CA ARG A 345 4.85 8.04 -11.17
C ARG A 345 5.81 7.40 -12.16
N THR A 346 5.83 6.06 -12.26
CA THR A 346 6.67 5.32 -13.20
C THR A 346 6.12 5.28 -14.62
N GLY A 347 4.89 5.77 -14.85
CA GLY A 347 4.27 5.84 -16.17
C GLY A 347 3.21 4.76 -16.45
N LEU A 348 2.79 3.97 -15.45
CA LEU A 348 1.76 2.95 -15.65
C LEU A 348 0.49 3.57 -16.20
N ARG A 349 -0.02 2.99 -17.29
CA ARG A 349 -1.33 3.33 -17.85
C ARG A 349 -2.25 2.13 -17.84
N VAL A 350 -3.37 2.26 -17.15
CA VAL A 350 -4.42 1.24 -17.08
C VAL A 350 -5.60 1.66 -17.95
N LYS A 351 -6.07 0.75 -18.80
CA LYS A 351 -7.32 0.88 -19.54
C LYS A 351 -8.31 -0.15 -19.02
N ALA A 352 -9.47 0.30 -18.56
CA ALA A 352 -10.55 -0.59 -18.13
C ALA A 352 -11.61 -0.70 -19.24
N VAL A 353 -12.16 -1.88 -19.43
CA VAL A 353 -13.27 -2.13 -20.36
C VAL A 353 -14.32 -3.03 -19.71
N LEU A 354 -15.60 -2.75 -19.98
CA LEU A 354 -16.70 -3.58 -19.51
C LEU A 354 -16.84 -4.82 -20.38
N ASP A 355 -17.06 -5.97 -19.75
CA ASP A 355 -17.50 -7.19 -20.42
C ASP A 355 -18.91 -7.58 -19.99
N THR A 356 -19.86 -7.39 -20.88
CA THR A 356 -21.27 -7.75 -20.68
C THR A 356 -21.56 -9.20 -21.08
N LYS A 357 -20.58 -9.94 -21.63
CA LYS A 357 -20.75 -11.34 -21.99
C LYS A 357 -21.04 -12.19 -20.74
N ARG A 358 -21.93 -13.17 -20.89
CA ARG A 358 -22.20 -14.17 -19.86
C ARG A 358 -21.33 -15.39 -20.10
N TYR A 359 -20.60 -15.80 -19.07
CA TYR A 359 -19.75 -16.99 -19.09
C TYR A 359 -20.37 -18.07 -18.23
N GLU A 360 -20.55 -19.25 -18.82
CA GLU A 360 -21.12 -20.41 -18.13
C GLU A 360 -20.07 -21.12 -17.28
N THR A 361 -20.47 -21.56 -16.09
CA THR A 361 -19.60 -22.33 -15.20
C THR A 361 -19.77 -23.82 -15.43
N GLY A 362 -18.70 -24.59 -15.26
CA GLY A 362 -18.76 -26.05 -15.35
C GLY A 362 -18.76 -26.61 -16.77
N VAL A 363 -18.51 -25.76 -17.77
CA VAL A 363 -18.28 -26.19 -19.16
C VAL A 363 -17.10 -27.16 -19.19
N LYS A 364 -17.37 -28.41 -19.57
CA LYS A 364 -16.35 -29.44 -19.75
C LYS A 364 -15.83 -29.36 -21.18
N THR A 365 -14.51 -29.31 -21.31
CA THR A 365 -13.85 -29.48 -22.61
C THR A 365 -14.09 -30.90 -23.10
N SER A 366 -14.55 -31.05 -24.34
CA SER A 366 -14.82 -32.38 -24.90
C SER A 366 -13.52 -33.15 -25.13
N ALA A 367 -13.59 -34.49 -25.21
CA ALA A 367 -12.42 -35.31 -25.48
C ALA A 367 -11.78 -34.95 -26.84
N GLU A 368 -12.61 -34.65 -27.85
CA GLU A 368 -12.16 -34.22 -29.17
C GLU A 368 -11.40 -32.89 -29.13
N GLU A 369 -11.89 -31.92 -28.37
CA GLU A 369 -11.20 -30.63 -28.19
C GLU A 369 -9.84 -30.81 -27.53
N ILE A 370 -9.73 -31.74 -26.57
CA ILE A 370 -8.49 -32.07 -25.87
C ILE A 370 -7.48 -32.74 -26.81
N GLU A 371 -7.93 -33.68 -27.63
CA GLU A 371 -7.08 -34.39 -28.59
C GLU A 371 -6.54 -33.43 -29.67
N LYS A 372 -7.35 -32.48 -30.09
CA LYS A 372 -6.96 -31.44 -31.05
C LYS A 372 -5.99 -30.39 -30.49
N LEU A 373 -5.59 -30.46 -29.21
CA LEU A 373 -4.69 -29.48 -28.58
C LEU A 373 -3.25 -29.64 -29.08
N GLN A 374 -2.74 -28.65 -29.82
CA GLN A 374 -1.35 -28.59 -30.27
C GLN A 374 -0.44 -27.98 -29.20
N ILE A 375 -0.03 -28.81 -28.22
CA ILE A 375 0.73 -28.35 -27.04
C ILE A 375 2.10 -29.02 -26.98
N HIS A 376 3.15 -28.20 -27.04
CA HIS A 376 4.50 -28.63 -26.72
C HIS A 376 4.83 -28.30 -25.25
N ARG A 377 5.02 -29.32 -24.42
CA ARG A 377 5.44 -29.13 -23.02
C ARG A 377 6.95 -28.96 -22.92
N HIS A 378 7.40 -28.05 -22.07
CA HIS A 378 8.82 -27.77 -21.89
C HIS A 378 9.47 -28.73 -20.90
N LYS A 379 10.80 -28.88 -20.95
CA LYS A 379 11.55 -29.83 -20.11
C LYS A 379 11.45 -29.51 -18.61
N ILE A 380 11.53 -28.22 -18.24
CA ILE A 380 11.45 -27.77 -16.85
C ILE A 380 9.99 -27.59 -16.49
N ASN A 381 9.51 -28.30 -15.45
CA ASN A 381 8.12 -28.28 -14.98
C ASN A 381 7.09 -28.32 -16.14
N PRO A 382 6.97 -29.44 -16.87
CA PRO A 382 6.12 -29.56 -18.07
C PRO A 382 4.64 -29.24 -17.83
N ALA A 383 4.17 -29.38 -16.59
CA ALA A 383 2.82 -29.03 -16.18
C ALA A 383 2.60 -27.50 -16.05
N TRP A 384 3.68 -26.72 -15.87
CA TRP A 384 3.65 -25.27 -15.70
C TRP A 384 4.16 -24.51 -16.92
N ASN A 385 4.95 -25.16 -17.76
CA ASN A 385 5.58 -24.53 -18.92
C ASN A 385 5.24 -25.28 -20.20
N TYR A 386 4.52 -24.61 -21.09
CA TYR A 386 4.10 -25.19 -22.36
C TYR A 386 3.88 -24.10 -23.41
N THR A 387 3.99 -24.48 -24.67
CA THR A 387 3.67 -23.62 -25.82
C THR A 387 2.52 -24.24 -26.60
N ILE A 388 1.53 -23.41 -26.91
CA ILE A 388 0.39 -23.76 -27.74
C ILE A 388 0.64 -23.19 -29.14
N PHE A 389 0.52 -24.06 -30.14
CA PHE A 389 0.68 -23.71 -31.55
C PHE A 389 -0.67 -23.68 -32.27
N CYS A 390 -0.70 -23.02 -33.42
CA CYS A 390 -1.84 -23.10 -34.32
C CYS A 390 -1.99 -24.56 -34.78
N ARG A 391 -3.22 -24.99 -35.10
CA ARG A 391 -3.39 -26.19 -35.91
C ARG A 391 -2.78 -25.86 -37.25
N ASN A 392 -1.76 -26.59 -37.66
CA ASN A 392 -1.36 -26.56 -39.06
C ASN A 392 -2.56 -27.07 -39.86
N GLU A 393 -3.01 -26.30 -40.85
CA GLU A 393 -3.92 -26.80 -41.89
C GLU A 393 -3.25 -27.90 -42.71
#